data_AF-A0A091JW67-F1
#
_entry.id   AF-A0A091JW67-F1
#
_cell.length_a   1.000
_cell.length_b   1.000
_cell.length_c   1.000
_cell.angle_alpha   90.00
_cell.angle_beta   90.00
_cell.angle_gamma   90.00
#
_symmetry.space_group_name_H-M   'P 1'
#
loop_
_entity.id
_entity.type
_entity.pdbx_description
1 polymer ?
#
loop_
_entity_poly.entity_id
_entity_poly.type
_entity_poly.pdbx_seq_one_letter_code
_entity_poly.pdbx_strand_id
1 'polypeptide(L)'
;ESFPPLRDEAALRVLQGRMKGIQGHCNSCYMDAALFSLFSCTSVLDSMLFKPSLLCDRNVQSILRDEIVNPLRKTGFVHAGSVMHLREQLTDKGQFSSFTNAEKDPEEFLNLIMQHVLGIEPLLRLQ
;
A
#
# COMPACT_ATOMS: atom_id res chain seq x y z
N GLU A 1 -0.71 -16.30 2.24
CA GLU A 1 -1.78 -16.57 1.25
C GLU A 1 -1.77 -15.41 0.24
N SER A 2 -2.11 -15.63 -1.03
CA SER A 2 -2.14 -14.56 -2.04
C SER A 2 -3.55 -14.44 -2.61
N PHE A 3 -4.10 -13.22 -2.59
CA PHE A 3 -5.41 -12.93 -3.16
C PHE A 3 -5.22 -12.19 -4.49
N PRO A 4 -5.74 -12.72 -5.61
CA PRO A 4 -5.65 -12.04 -6.90
C PRO A 4 -6.43 -10.72 -6.86
N PRO A 5 -6.06 -9.71 -7.66
CA PRO A 5 -6.81 -8.47 -7.75
C PRO A 5 -8.24 -8.73 -8.22
N LEU A 6 -9.17 -7.94 -7.70
CA LEU A 6 -10.58 -8.07 -8.02
C LEU A 6 -10.86 -7.51 -9.42
N ARG A 7 -11.77 -8.15 -10.16
CA ARG A 7 -12.17 -7.74 -11.52
C ARG A 7 -13.69 -7.72 -11.65
N ASP A 8 -14.19 -6.85 -12.53
CA ASP A 8 -15.58 -6.78 -12.96
C ASP A 8 -16.56 -6.84 -11.77
N GLU A 9 -17.56 -7.72 -11.84
CA GLU A 9 -18.58 -7.93 -10.82
C GLU A 9 -18.02 -8.34 -9.44
N ALA A 10 -16.87 -9.00 -9.39
CA ALA A 10 -16.25 -9.35 -8.10
C ALA A 10 -15.72 -8.09 -7.40
N ALA A 11 -15.17 -7.14 -8.16
CA ALA A 11 -14.73 -5.86 -7.62
C ALA A 11 -15.91 -5.05 -7.07
N LEU A 12 -17.03 -4.99 -7.82
CA LEU A 12 -18.24 -4.29 -7.35
C LEU A 12 -18.78 -4.93 -6.06
N ARG A 13 -18.93 -6.26 -6.01
CA ARG A 13 -19.44 -6.95 -4.81
C ARG A 13 -18.57 -6.75 -3.57
N VAL A 14 -17.25 -6.71 -3.74
CA VAL A 14 -16.32 -6.66 -2.62
C VAL A 14 -15.99 -5.23 -2.21
N LEU A 15 -15.82 -4.30 -3.15
CA LEU A 15 -15.31 -2.94 -2.88
C LEU A 15 -16.39 -1.86 -2.88
N GLN A 16 -17.60 -2.12 -3.37
CA GLN A 16 -18.67 -1.13 -3.37
C GLN A 16 -19.48 -1.17 -2.07
N GLY A 17 -19.69 -0.01 -1.45
CA GLY A 17 -20.59 0.15 -0.30
C GLY A 17 -19.99 0.98 0.82
N ARG A 18 -20.71 1.04 1.95
CA ARG A 18 -20.18 1.60 3.20
C ARG A 18 -19.20 0.63 3.82
N MET A 19 -18.22 1.16 4.55
CA MET A 19 -17.16 0.35 5.19
C MET A 19 -16.40 -0.49 4.16
N LYS A 20 -16.05 0.13 3.02
CA LYS A 20 -15.24 -0.46 1.95
C LYS A 20 -14.08 0.47 1.59
N GLY A 21 -13.02 -0.13 1.06
CA GLY A 21 -11.75 0.54 0.78
C GLY A 21 -10.84 0.60 2.01
N ILE A 22 -10.00 1.62 2.05
CA ILE A 22 -9.05 1.85 3.14
C ILE A 22 -9.60 2.96 4.03
N GLN A 23 -9.71 2.68 5.33
CA GLN A 23 -10.21 3.64 6.30
C GLN A 23 -9.15 4.72 6.57
N GLY A 24 -9.45 5.97 6.21
CA GLY A 24 -8.55 7.09 6.45
C GLY A 24 -8.49 7.55 7.91
N HIS A 25 -7.33 8.06 8.33
CA HIS A 25 -7.03 8.54 9.67
C HIS A 25 -5.81 9.48 9.70
N CYS A 26 -5.87 10.61 10.42
CA CYS A 26 -4.75 11.55 10.62
C CYS A 26 -3.96 11.85 9.34
N ASN A 27 -4.60 12.52 8.38
CA ASN A 27 -3.99 12.95 7.11
C ASN A 27 -3.42 11.81 6.24
N SER A 28 -3.92 10.58 6.37
CA SER A 28 -3.45 9.42 5.58
C SER A 28 -3.99 9.38 4.15
N CYS A 29 -4.87 10.29 3.74
CA CYS A 29 -5.63 10.18 2.48
C CYS A 29 -4.74 9.96 1.23
N TYR A 30 -3.57 10.60 1.18
CA TYR A 30 -2.59 10.43 0.10
C TYR A 30 -2.11 8.97 -0.01
N MET A 31 -1.88 8.33 1.14
CA MET A 31 -1.42 6.95 1.25
C MET A 31 -2.57 5.99 0.97
N ASP A 32 -3.75 6.24 1.52
CA ASP A 32 -4.94 5.40 1.34
C ASP A 32 -5.34 5.33 -0.14
N ALA A 33 -5.40 6.49 -0.81
CA ALA A 33 -5.76 6.57 -2.21
C ALA A 33 -4.71 5.90 -3.11
N ALA A 34 -3.42 6.10 -2.84
CA ALA A 34 -2.34 5.48 -3.59
C ALA A 34 -2.34 3.95 -3.42
N LEU A 35 -2.42 3.44 -2.18
CA LEU A 35 -2.49 2.01 -1.90
C LEU A 35 -3.71 1.35 -2.54
N PHE A 36 -4.88 1.99 -2.44
CA PHE A 36 -6.08 1.48 -3.11
C PHE A 36 -5.89 1.40 -4.62
N SER A 37 -5.36 2.46 -5.24
CA SER A 37 -5.14 2.53 -6.69
C SER A 37 -4.14 1.50 -7.18
N LEU A 38 -3.06 1.27 -6.44
CA LEU A 38 -1.99 0.36 -6.79
C LEU A 38 -2.33 -1.12 -6.60
N PHE A 39 -3.24 -1.46 -5.69
CA PHE A 39 -3.41 -2.85 -5.27
C PHE A 39 -4.84 -3.40 -5.30
N SER A 40 -5.89 -2.60 -5.39
CA SER A 40 -7.27 -3.11 -5.37
C SER A 40 -7.58 -4.04 -6.56
N CYS A 41 -7.35 -3.55 -7.78
CA CYS A 41 -7.81 -4.17 -9.03
C CYS A 41 -6.71 -4.44 -10.06
N THR A 42 -5.43 -4.23 -9.72
CA THR A 42 -4.29 -4.47 -10.62
C THR A 42 -3.26 -5.42 -9.99
N SER A 43 -2.61 -6.23 -10.83
CA SER A 43 -1.57 -7.20 -10.45
C SER A 43 -0.16 -6.76 -10.82
N VAL A 44 0.02 -5.56 -11.39
CA VAL A 44 1.31 -5.10 -11.93
C VAL A 44 2.44 -5.15 -10.88
N LEU A 45 2.09 -4.89 -9.61
CA LEU A 45 3.03 -4.84 -8.50
C LEU A 45 3.04 -6.10 -7.62
N ASP A 46 2.22 -7.11 -7.92
CA ASP A 46 2.00 -8.25 -7.02
C ASP A 46 3.27 -9.07 -6.81
N SER A 47 4.06 -9.28 -7.86
CA SER A 47 5.32 -10.02 -7.76
C SER A 47 6.30 -9.35 -6.77
N MET A 48 6.25 -8.03 -6.66
CA MET A 48 7.09 -7.25 -5.76
C MET A 48 6.65 -7.32 -4.30
N LEU A 49 5.43 -7.81 -4.00
CA LEU A 49 4.98 -8.08 -2.63
C LEU A 49 5.60 -9.36 -2.04
N PHE A 50 6.18 -10.22 -2.89
CA PHE A 50 6.77 -11.50 -2.50
C PHE A 50 8.28 -11.56 -2.77
N LYS A 51 8.81 -10.69 -3.64
CA LYS A 51 10.24 -10.64 -3.93
C LYS A 51 11.02 -10.12 -2.72
N PRO A 52 12.09 -10.80 -2.27
CA PRO A 52 12.96 -10.26 -1.24
C PRO A 52 13.53 -8.91 -1.69
N SER A 53 13.21 -7.84 -0.95
CA SER A 53 13.83 -6.54 -1.14
C SER A 53 15.19 -6.53 -0.45
N LEU A 54 16.23 -6.09 -1.17
CA LEU A 54 17.57 -5.87 -0.59
C LEU A 54 17.62 -4.57 0.23
N LEU A 55 16.67 -3.67 -0.01
CA LEU A 55 16.63 -2.31 0.55
C LEU A 55 15.57 -2.15 1.65
N CYS A 56 14.58 -3.05 1.69
CA CYS A 56 13.50 -3.02 2.68
C CYS A 56 13.60 -4.15 3.69
N ASP A 57 13.21 -3.82 4.91
CA ASP A 57 12.95 -4.82 5.93
C ASP A 57 11.75 -5.69 5.51
N ARG A 58 11.91 -7.02 5.64
CA ARG A 58 10.83 -7.99 5.43
C ARG A 58 9.57 -7.63 6.20
N ASN A 59 9.69 -6.93 7.33
CA ASN A 59 8.55 -6.50 8.14
C ASN A 59 7.62 -5.51 7.41
N VAL A 60 8.17 -4.51 6.72
CA VAL A 60 7.36 -3.49 6.01
C VAL A 60 6.60 -4.13 4.85
N GLN A 61 7.26 -5.03 4.12
CA GLN A 61 6.66 -5.76 3.03
C GLN A 61 5.56 -6.72 3.52
N SER A 62 5.75 -7.40 4.66
CA SER A 62 4.69 -8.22 5.25
C SER A 62 3.50 -7.41 5.70
N ILE A 63 3.69 -6.22 6.28
CA ILE A 63 2.56 -5.35 6.67
C ILE A 63 1.77 -4.93 5.43
N LEU A 64 2.46 -4.43 4.39
CA LEU A 64 1.82 -4.05 3.14
C LEU A 64 1.00 -5.21 2.54
N ARG A 65 1.59 -6.40 2.48
CA ARG A 65 0.94 -7.57 1.88
C ARG A 65 -0.19 -8.11 2.75
N ASP A 66 0.09 -8.40 4.03
CA ASP A 66 -0.74 -9.25 4.88
C ASP A 66 -1.79 -8.44 5.64
N GLU A 67 -1.52 -7.17 5.96
CA GLU A 67 -2.45 -6.30 6.69
C GLU A 67 -3.22 -5.32 5.80
N ILE A 68 -2.73 -5.04 4.58
CA ILE A 68 -3.36 -4.06 3.68
C ILE A 68 -3.86 -4.73 2.40
N VAL A 69 -2.97 -5.26 1.55
CA VAL A 69 -3.37 -5.77 0.22
C VAL A 69 -4.30 -6.98 0.34
N ASN A 70 -3.95 -7.95 1.18
CA ASN A 70 -4.74 -9.15 1.36
C ASN A 70 -6.15 -8.86 1.93
N PRO A 71 -6.31 -8.09 3.03
CA PRO A 71 -7.64 -7.72 3.51
C PRO A 71 -8.43 -6.89 2.51
N LEU A 72 -7.81 -5.94 1.81
CA LEU A 72 -8.48 -5.13 0.78
C LEU A 72 -9.08 -6.02 -0.32
N ARG A 73 -8.35 -7.03 -0.79
CA ARG A 73 -8.84 -7.94 -1.84
C ARG A 73 -9.80 -9.01 -1.31
N LYS A 74 -9.64 -9.45 -0.07
CA LYS A 74 -10.44 -10.53 0.52
C LYS A 74 -11.79 -10.05 1.05
N THR A 75 -11.80 -8.99 1.83
CA THR A 75 -13.01 -8.49 2.54
C THR A 75 -13.48 -7.14 2.02
N GLY A 76 -12.62 -6.44 1.27
CA GLY A 76 -12.93 -5.13 0.71
C GLY A 76 -12.75 -4.00 1.70
N PHE A 77 -12.17 -4.23 2.88
CA PHE A 77 -12.00 -3.21 3.90
C PHE A 77 -10.68 -3.37 4.67
N VAL A 78 -9.98 -2.26 4.87
CA VAL A 78 -8.74 -2.16 5.66
C VAL A 78 -8.95 -1.15 6.77
N HIS A 79 -8.64 -1.53 8.00
CA HIS A 79 -8.72 -0.64 9.16
C HIS A 79 -7.57 0.38 9.16
N ALA A 80 -7.85 1.58 9.66
CA ALA A 80 -6.86 2.64 9.79
C ALA A 80 -5.61 2.23 10.58
N GLY A 81 -5.77 1.31 11.55
CA GLY A 81 -4.65 0.78 12.34
C GLY A 81 -3.58 0.07 11.50
N SER A 82 -3.96 -0.64 10.44
CA SER A 82 -3.00 -1.31 9.54
C SER A 82 -2.18 -0.29 8.74
N VAL A 83 -2.79 0.81 8.30
CA VAL A 83 -2.08 1.91 7.63
C VAL A 83 -1.20 2.65 8.63
N MET A 84 -1.65 2.86 9.87
CA MET A 84 -0.83 3.47 10.91
C MET A 84 0.39 2.62 11.25
N HIS A 85 0.22 1.30 11.37
CA HIS A 85 1.33 0.38 11.60
C HIS A 85 2.37 0.45 10.47
N LEU A 86 1.92 0.57 9.21
CA LEU A 86 2.82 0.81 8.09
C LEU A 86 3.56 2.16 8.24
N ARG A 87 2.85 3.24 8.61
CA ARG A 87 3.45 4.59 8.81
C ARG A 87 4.49 4.60 9.92
N GLU A 88 4.24 3.90 11.03
CA GLU A 88 5.17 3.76 12.15
C GLU A 88 6.45 3.04 11.71
N GLN A 89 6.32 1.90 11.02
CA GLN A 89 7.49 1.16 10.53
C GLN A 89 8.31 1.93 9.50
N LEU A 90 7.67 2.79 8.69
CA LEU A 90 8.36 3.68 7.77
C LEU A 90 9.06 4.85 8.50
N THR A 91 8.53 5.28 9.65
CA THR A 91 9.08 6.40 10.44
C THR A 91 10.21 5.96 11.38
N ASP A 92 10.02 4.87 12.12
CA ASP A 92 10.97 4.36 13.13
C ASP A 92 12.34 4.02 12.55
N LYS A 93 12.39 3.69 11.26
CA LYS A 93 13.63 3.34 10.57
C LYS A 93 14.43 4.55 10.09
N GLY A 94 14.03 5.76 10.49
CA GLY A 94 14.81 6.99 10.31
C GLY A 94 15.02 7.41 8.86
N GLN A 95 14.44 6.71 7.89
CA GLN A 95 14.57 7.06 6.48
C GLN A 95 13.73 8.28 6.10
N PHE A 96 12.60 8.52 6.79
CA PHE A 96 11.69 9.62 6.48
C PHE A 96 11.03 10.18 7.74
N SER A 97 11.37 11.42 8.09
CA SER A 97 10.68 12.13 9.16
C SER A 97 9.26 12.51 8.71
N SER A 98 8.30 12.38 9.64
CA SER A 98 6.90 12.86 9.58
C SER A 98 5.80 12.02 8.93
N PHE A 99 6.03 10.75 8.57
CA PHE A 99 4.95 9.92 8.00
C PHE A 99 3.78 9.67 8.95
N THR A 100 3.97 9.67 10.27
CA THR A 100 2.89 9.38 11.25
C THR A 100 1.80 10.45 11.34
N ASN A 101 2.12 11.74 11.12
CA ASN A 101 1.20 12.83 11.45
C ASN A 101 1.03 13.89 10.33
N ALA A 102 1.98 14.01 9.41
CA ALA A 102 1.93 15.00 8.35
C ALA A 102 1.26 14.45 7.09
N GLU A 103 0.49 15.31 6.41
CA GLU A 103 0.13 15.10 5.02
C GLU A 103 1.39 15.16 4.16
N LYS A 104 1.50 14.27 3.18
CA LYS A 104 2.61 14.20 2.23
C LYS A 104 2.04 14.28 0.82
N ASP A 105 2.90 14.66 -0.12
CA ASP A 105 2.56 14.56 -1.53
C ASP A 105 2.40 13.06 -1.91
N PRO A 106 1.33 12.66 -2.63
CA PRO A 106 1.22 11.32 -3.18
C PRO A 106 2.46 10.86 -3.96
N GLU A 107 3.15 11.77 -4.66
CA GLU A 107 4.38 11.46 -5.38
C GLU A 107 5.52 11.05 -4.44
N GLU A 108 5.68 11.74 -3.31
CA GLU A 108 6.69 11.40 -2.29
C GLU A 108 6.44 9.98 -1.75
N PHE A 109 5.18 9.65 -1.49
CA PHE A 109 4.81 8.30 -1.06
C PHE A 109 5.02 7.24 -2.15
N LEU A 110 4.67 7.53 -3.40
CA LEU A 110 4.85 6.59 -4.52
C LEU A 110 6.33 6.28 -4.76
N ASN A 111 7.20 7.30 -4.72
CA ASN A 111 8.64 7.11 -4.84
C ASN A 111 9.19 6.25 -3.70
N LEU A 112 8.73 6.50 -2.47
CA LEU A 112 9.10 5.70 -1.30
C LEU A 112 8.67 4.23 -1.48
N ILE A 113 7.39 3.97 -1.76
CA ILE A 113 6.89 2.59 -1.83
C ILE A 113 7.52 1.83 -3.00
N MET A 114 7.71 2.48 -4.16
CA MET A 114 8.32 1.84 -5.32
C MET A 114 9.78 1.50 -5.07
N GLN A 115 10.60 2.46 -4.65
CA GLN A 115 12.04 2.24 -4.53
C GLN A 115 12.41 1.48 -3.25
N HIS A 116 11.86 1.91 -2.11
CA HIS A 116 12.32 1.45 -0.80
C HIS A 116 11.56 0.22 -0.33
N VAL A 117 10.28 0.07 -0.68
CA VAL A 117 9.47 -1.11 -0.26
C VAL A 117 9.51 -2.20 -1.32
N LEU A 118 9.20 -1.86 -2.57
CA LEU A 118 9.04 -2.83 -3.66
C LEU A 118 10.32 -3.08 -4.47
N GLY A 119 11.37 -2.27 -4.28
CA GLY A 119 12.66 -2.43 -4.99
C GLY A 119 12.53 -2.27 -6.50
N ILE A 120 11.64 -1.38 -6.95
CA ILE A 120 11.32 -1.12 -8.35
C ILE A 120 12.26 -0.04 -8.90
N GLU A 121 12.88 -0.32 -10.06
CA GLU A 121 13.57 0.71 -10.85
C GLU A 121 12.57 1.72 -11.42
N PRO A 122 13.00 2.97 -11.73
CA PRO A 122 12.11 3.98 -12.30
C PRO A 122 11.25 3.43 -13.46
N LEU A 123 9.93 3.50 -13.29
CA LEU A 123 8.96 2.95 -14.24
C LEU A 123 9.00 3.66 -15.60
N LEU A 124 9.40 4.93 -15.60
CA LEU A 124 9.52 5.77 -16.79
C LEU A 124 10.96 6.26 -16.93
N ARG A 125 11.54 6.03 -18.11
CA ARG A 125 12.83 6.61 -18.51
C ARG A 125 12.56 7.58 -19.65
N LEU A 126 12.73 8.87 -19.38
CA LEU A 126 12.60 9.92 -20.38
C LEU A 126 13.94 10.04 -21.14
N GLN A 127 13.87 10.05 -22.46
CA GLN A 127 15.02 10.28 -23.35
C GLN A 127 15.19 11.76 -23.63
#